data_AF-A0A7X0MWB2-F1
#
_entry.id   AF-A0A7X0MWB2-F1
#
_cell.length_a   1.000
_cell.length_b   1.000
_cell.length_c   1.000
_cell.angle_alpha   90.00
_cell.angle_beta   90.00
_cell.angle_gamma   90.00
#
_symmetry.space_group_name_H-M   'P 1'
#
loop_
_entity.id
_entity.type
_entity.pdbx_description
1 polymer ?
#
loop_
_entity_poly.entity_id
_entity_poly.type
_entity_poly.pdbx_seq_one_letter_code
_entity_poly.pdbx_strand_id
1 'polypeptide(L)'
;MSNDARLNRFFELVTPSKAQPNAPMFQFDVSDGYSPKELEDLLRETGYQSSLTGMLNDKTLTLDSSVRHWRDGNCPFYRNWGELYDTVKQSSSFPNDYCVIDDGRVDGKGSKSARKIEVFLTFRKLLTELADHCDPPKGVSKGRDKLLFFIEKNEVVKKYQFSPVISWEDLSKLQESESVYKAIEELDRAIHLGDCQDIERKSVMRSAFGELVLGCQEESSIFNFALFSVATFKSKYNEHNELFAKRFSVNKILQEISHQDLLYTSKINEIVSSGQTKALTIPAAFVAVSALMKIDSILDGVAIILGLALSIAIVLKSLSVHRKTFIHIGEQIQSEFKRYDNLSEEAEVRRASQKVKEALMKLVEGAKKSLDFIKYVVFCTMLAAAVYVVVDLTCTAHLDDGQPAQPIKNESTPSASKIEPAPPKSKSERSLNVTPSDPNAVIKDLLGKESYRVSTATNLRVRERSSFDSDILAHLPKGALMRVANDPGQLWLQVDVAFKNQKIRGWVYRNHTVVLDFVRFEKLPLH
;
A
#
# COMPACT_ATOMS: atom_id res chain seq x y z
N MET A 1 -34.20 -12.05 37.73
CA MET A 1 -33.99 -10.59 37.85
C MET A 1 -32.56 -10.28 37.46
N SER A 2 -32.29 -9.15 36.79
CA SER A 2 -30.91 -8.63 36.67
C SER A 2 -30.35 -8.35 38.06
N ASN A 3 -29.05 -8.53 38.27
CA ASN A 3 -28.40 -8.28 39.57
C ASN A 3 -28.56 -6.82 40.03
N ASP A 4 -28.60 -5.86 39.09
CA ASP A 4 -28.90 -4.45 39.41
C ASP A 4 -30.31 -4.30 40.01
N ALA A 5 -31.29 -5.09 39.56
CA ALA A 5 -32.64 -5.08 40.11
C ALA A 5 -32.71 -5.70 41.52
N ARG A 6 -31.79 -6.61 41.86
CA ARG A 6 -31.67 -7.19 43.21
C ARG A 6 -31.08 -6.19 44.19
N LEU A 7 -30.02 -5.49 43.79
CA LEU A 7 -29.41 -4.43 44.59
C LEU A 7 -30.38 -3.26 44.79
N ASN A 8 -31.10 -2.84 43.75
CA ASN A 8 -32.11 -1.78 43.87
C ASN A 8 -33.21 -2.18 44.86
N ARG A 9 -33.72 -3.41 44.79
CA ARG A 9 -34.73 -3.91 45.73
C ARG A 9 -34.19 -4.04 47.15
N PHE A 10 -32.91 -4.37 47.32
CA PHE A 10 -32.26 -4.33 48.63
C PHE A 10 -32.24 -2.90 49.20
N PHE A 11 -31.88 -1.90 48.40
CA PHE A 11 -31.85 -0.49 48.81
C PHE A 11 -33.22 0.19 48.93
N GLU A 12 -34.29 -0.42 48.43
CA GLU A 12 -35.67 -0.01 48.76
C GLU A 12 -36.03 -0.35 50.23
N LEU A 13 -35.42 -1.41 50.77
CA LEU A 13 -35.68 -1.89 52.13
C LEU A 13 -34.68 -1.35 53.16
N VAL A 14 -33.50 -0.93 52.72
CA VAL A 14 -32.44 -0.42 53.60
C VAL A 14 -31.83 0.87 53.09
N THR A 15 -31.60 1.82 54.00
CA THR A 15 -30.89 3.07 53.73
C THR A 15 -29.49 2.96 54.32
N PRO A 16 -28.42 3.33 53.60
CA PRO A 16 -27.08 3.32 54.20
C PRO A 16 -27.01 4.33 55.34
N SER A 17 -26.61 3.87 56.53
CA SER A 17 -26.31 4.78 57.63
C SER A 17 -24.97 5.46 57.37
N LYS A 18 -24.70 6.61 58.00
CA LYS A 18 -23.44 7.34 57.80
C LYS A 18 -22.27 6.41 58.08
N ALA A 19 -21.51 6.08 57.04
CA ALA A 19 -20.39 5.17 57.14
C ALA A 19 -19.36 5.73 58.13
N GLN A 20 -18.98 4.94 59.14
CA GLN A 20 -17.83 5.27 59.97
C GLN A 20 -16.56 5.05 59.13
N PRO A 21 -15.66 6.04 59.02
CA PRO A 21 -14.38 5.85 58.34
C PRO A 21 -13.61 4.73 59.06
N ASN A 22 -13.19 3.71 58.29
CA ASN A 22 -12.34 2.57 58.70
C ASN A 22 -12.98 1.40 59.48
N ALA A 23 -14.29 1.31 59.69
CA ALA A 23 -14.90 0.12 60.31
C ALA A 23 -15.06 -1.02 59.26
N PRO A 24 -14.71 -2.30 59.51
CA PRO A 24 -14.83 -3.40 58.52
C PRO A 24 -16.28 -3.78 58.15
N MET A 25 -17.25 -3.01 58.65
CA MET A 25 -18.66 -3.31 58.58
C MET A 25 -19.43 -2.17 57.90
N PHE A 26 -20.37 -2.52 57.03
CA PHE A 26 -21.37 -1.61 56.49
C PHE A 26 -22.59 -1.59 57.42
N GLN A 27 -23.13 -0.40 57.69
CA GLN A 27 -24.33 -0.25 58.51
C GLN A 27 -25.45 0.32 57.66
N PHE A 28 -26.62 -0.32 57.72
CA PHE A 28 -27.81 0.11 57.02
C PHE A 28 -28.97 0.24 58.01
N ASP A 29 -29.73 1.30 57.89
CA ASP A 29 -30.98 1.51 58.60
C ASP A 29 -32.12 0.88 57.80
N VAL A 30 -32.89 0.01 58.46
CA VAL A 30 -33.95 -0.79 57.82
C VAL A 30 -35.29 -0.07 57.91
N SER A 31 -36.03 0.00 56.81
CA SER A 31 -37.33 0.67 56.71
C SER A 31 -38.41 -0.02 57.55
N ASP A 32 -39.37 0.76 58.07
CA ASP A 32 -40.49 0.22 58.86
C ASP A 32 -41.42 -0.65 57.98
N GLY A 33 -41.59 -1.94 58.33
CA GLY A 33 -42.43 -2.90 57.60
C GLY A 33 -41.70 -4.06 56.91
N TYR A 34 -40.40 -4.25 57.16
CA TYR A 34 -39.61 -5.31 56.54
C TYR A 34 -39.93 -6.72 57.07
N SER A 35 -39.85 -7.72 56.19
CA SER A 35 -39.81 -9.14 56.56
C SER A 35 -38.34 -9.58 56.71
N PRO A 36 -37.89 -10.04 57.89
CA PRO A 36 -36.51 -10.52 58.10
C PRO A 36 -36.09 -11.62 57.12
N LYS A 37 -37.04 -12.48 56.70
CA LYS A 37 -36.80 -13.52 55.70
C LYS A 37 -36.59 -12.96 54.30
N GLU A 38 -37.36 -11.93 53.91
CA GLU A 38 -37.21 -11.29 52.60
C GLU A 38 -35.84 -10.60 52.47
N LEU A 39 -35.38 -9.96 53.56
CA LEU A 39 -34.06 -9.34 53.62
C LEU A 39 -32.93 -10.38 53.56
N GLU A 40 -33.10 -11.53 54.24
CA GLU A 40 -32.15 -12.64 54.17
C GLU A 40 -32.07 -13.26 52.78
N ASP A 41 -33.21 -13.49 52.14
CA ASP A 41 -33.28 -14.03 50.79
C ASP A 41 -32.62 -13.07 49.78
N LEU A 42 -32.88 -11.76 49.89
CA LEU A 42 -32.24 -10.74 49.05
C LEU A 42 -30.72 -10.67 49.24
N LEU A 43 -30.22 -10.79 50.48
CA LEU A 43 -28.78 -10.81 50.75
C LEU A 43 -28.11 -12.10 50.28
N ARG A 44 -28.78 -13.25 50.40
CA ARG A 44 -28.29 -14.51 49.82
C ARG A 44 -28.26 -14.46 48.30
N GLU A 45 -29.21 -13.76 47.69
CA GLU A 45 -29.26 -13.51 46.25
C GLU A 45 -28.15 -12.58 45.76
N THR A 46 -27.71 -11.60 46.56
CA THR A 46 -26.55 -10.73 46.25
C THR A 46 -25.20 -11.38 46.55
N GLY A 47 -25.20 -12.57 47.18
CA GLY A 47 -24.01 -13.38 47.37
C GLY A 47 -23.51 -13.49 48.81
N TYR A 48 -24.22 -12.92 49.80
CA TYR A 48 -23.88 -13.07 51.20
C TYR A 48 -24.17 -14.50 51.67
N GLN A 49 -23.17 -15.16 52.27
CA GLN A 49 -23.22 -16.58 52.65
C GLN A 49 -23.48 -16.81 54.14
N SER A 50 -23.39 -15.75 54.95
CA SER A 50 -23.40 -15.89 56.40
C SER A 50 -24.78 -15.61 56.99
N SER A 51 -25.07 -16.27 58.10
CA SER A 51 -26.36 -16.12 58.77
C SER A 51 -26.49 -14.73 59.38
N LEU A 52 -27.65 -14.10 59.21
CA LEU A 52 -27.97 -12.77 59.75
C LEU A 52 -28.28 -12.80 61.25
N THR A 53 -28.25 -13.96 61.89
CA THR A 53 -28.57 -14.12 63.31
C THR A 53 -27.58 -13.34 64.18
N GLY A 54 -28.04 -12.25 64.81
CA GLY A 54 -27.23 -11.36 65.65
C GLY A 54 -26.62 -10.14 64.94
N MET A 55 -26.87 -9.96 63.63
CA MET A 55 -26.39 -8.80 62.84
C MET A 55 -27.46 -7.70 62.67
N LEU A 56 -28.67 -7.94 63.18
CA LEU A 56 -29.83 -7.07 63.09
C LEU A 56 -30.25 -6.66 64.51
N ASN A 57 -29.97 -5.41 64.88
CA ASN A 57 -30.35 -4.85 66.18
C ASN A 57 -31.37 -3.75 65.97
N ASP A 58 -32.61 -3.97 66.42
CA ASP A 58 -33.78 -3.07 66.54
C ASP A 58 -34.20 -2.17 65.36
N LYS A 59 -33.35 -1.96 64.35
CA LYS A 59 -33.53 -1.25 63.07
C LYS A 59 -32.24 -1.11 62.24
N THR A 60 -31.08 -1.56 62.74
CA THR A 60 -29.80 -1.45 62.02
C THR A 60 -29.29 -2.82 61.61
N LEU A 61 -29.02 -2.97 60.32
CA LEU A 61 -28.36 -4.12 59.70
C LEU A 61 -26.86 -3.83 59.59
N THR A 62 -26.03 -4.71 60.14
CA THR A 62 -24.57 -4.63 60.02
C THR A 62 -24.07 -5.74 59.10
N LEU A 63 -23.38 -5.42 58.01
CA LEU A 63 -22.80 -6.40 57.09
C LEU A 63 -21.28 -6.36 57.17
N ASP A 64 -20.65 -7.53 57.32
CA ASP A 64 -19.18 -7.63 57.27
C ASP A 64 -18.71 -7.64 55.80
N SER A 65 -17.78 -6.73 55.48
CA SER A 65 -17.14 -6.63 54.16
C SER A 65 -16.11 -7.73 53.88
N SER A 66 -15.77 -8.54 54.89
CA SER A 66 -14.76 -9.58 54.81
C SER A 66 -15.12 -10.66 53.79
N VAL A 67 -14.15 -10.97 52.93
CA VAL A 67 -14.14 -11.98 51.84
C VAL A 67 -14.81 -13.31 52.23
N ARG A 68 -14.72 -13.72 53.49
CA ARG A 68 -15.24 -15.01 54.01
C ARG A 68 -16.77 -15.10 54.02
N HIS A 69 -17.47 -13.97 54.03
CA HIS A 69 -18.92 -13.93 54.12
C HIS A 69 -19.58 -13.76 52.73
N TRP A 70 -18.80 -13.67 51.66
CA TRP A 70 -19.25 -13.39 50.29
C TRP A 70 -18.88 -14.51 49.33
N ARG A 71 -19.83 -14.88 48.46
CA ARG A 71 -19.63 -15.87 47.39
C ARG A 71 -18.47 -15.45 46.49
N ASP A 72 -17.57 -16.39 46.23
CA ASP A 72 -16.35 -16.18 45.44
C ASP A 72 -15.42 -15.07 45.98
N GLY A 73 -15.63 -14.63 47.23
CA GLY A 73 -14.83 -13.61 47.88
C GLY A 73 -15.07 -12.17 47.42
N ASN A 74 -16.09 -11.93 46.59
CA ASN A 74 -16.37 -10.62 46.00
C ASN A 74 -17.53 -9.92 46.70
N CYS A 75 -17.22 -8.93 47.53
CA CYS A 75 -18.21 -8.00 48.08
C CYS A 75 -18.60 -6.97 47.00
N PRO A 76 -19.90 -6.78 46.71
CA PRO A 76 -20.34 -5.78 45.73
C PRO A 76 -20.37 -4.35 46.30
N PHE A 77 -20.15 -4.16 47.60
CA PHE A 77 -20.26 -2.85 48.26
C PHE A 77 -18.90 -2.18 48.41
N TYR A 78 -18.84 -0.90 48.02
CA TYR A 78 -17.69 -0.01 48.12
C TYR A 78 -18.10 1.25 48.88
N ARG A 79 -17.24 1.80 49.74
CA ARG A 79 -17.55 2.96 50.62
C ARG A 79 -17.40 4.31 49.95
N ASN A 80 -16.68 4.35 48.85
CA ASN A 80 -16.50 5.54 48.03
C ASN A 80 -15.95 5.12 46.68
N TRP A 81 -15.95 6.08 45.76
CA TRP A 81 -15.43 5.86 44.41
C TRP A 81 -13.93 5.58 44.35
N GLY A 82 -13.16 6.03 45.34
CA GLY A 82 -11.72 5.74 45.44
C GLY A 82 -11.43 4.25 45.70
N GLU A 83 -12.17 3.61 46.60
CA GLU A 83 -12.04 2.18 46.90
C GLU A 83 -12.39 1.29 45.69
N LEU A 84 -13.48 1.65 44.99
CA LEU A 84 -13.82 1.01 43.73
C LEU A 84 -12.74 1.24 42.67
N TYR A 85 -12.24 2.47 42.56
CA TYR A 85 -11.19 2.82 41.61
C TYR A 85 -9.91 2.04 41.86
N ASP A 86 -9.47 1.85 43.11
CA ASP A 86 -8.28 1.05 43.43
C ASP A 86 -8.41 -0.41 43.01
N THR A 87 -9.62 -0.97 43.13
CA THR A 87 -9.94 -2.32 42.65
C THR A 87 -9.89 -2.38 41.12
N VAL A 88 -10.58 -1.45 40.45
CA VAL A 88 -10.68 -1.38 38.98
C VAL A 88 -9.34 -1.08 38.32
N LYS A 89 -8.50 -0.25 38.96
CA LYS A 89 -7.15 0.08 38.51
C LYS A 89 -6.27 -1.16 38.41
N GLN A 90 -6.45 -2.14 39.30
CA GLN A 90 -5.72 -3.40 39.31
C GLN A 90 -6.28 -4.42 38.31
N SER A 91 -7.60 -4.63 38.30
CA SER A 91 -8.29 -5.62 37.45
C SER A 91 -8.40 -5.19 35.99
N SER A 92 -8.34 -3.88 35.73
CA SER A 92 -8.54 -3.26 34.40
C SER A 92 -9.95 -3.48 33.81
N SER A 93 -10.91 -3.84 34.66
CA SER A 93 -12.33 -4.01 34.33
C SER A 93 -13.19 -3.72 35.56
N PHE A 94 -14.43 -3.27 35.35
CA PHE A 94 -15.40 -3.20 36.44
C PHE A 94 -15.69 -4.59 37.02
N PRO A 95 -15.94 -4.70 38.34
CA PRO A 95 -16.58 -5.87 38.91
C PRO A 95 -17.95 -6.09 38.24
N ASN A 96 -18.36 -7.36 38.10
CA ASN A 96 -19.65 -7.70 37.46
C ASN A 96 -20.82 -6.97 38.12
N ASP A 97 -20.80 -6.92 39.45
CA ASP A 97 -21.77 -6.24 40.30
C ASP A 97 -21.03 -5.35 41.29
N TYR A 98 -21.41 -4.07 41.33
CA TYR A 98 -20.84 -3.12 42.27
C TYR A 98 -21.86 -2.05 42.65
N CYS A 99 -21.70 -1.52 43.85
CA CYS A 99 -22.48 -0.44 44.43
C CYS A 99 -21.55 0.43 45.27
N VAL A 100 -21.59 1.74 45.06
CA VAL A 100 -20.80 2.69 45.83
C VAL A 100 -21.73 3.42 46.80
N ILE A 101 -21.39 3.36 48.09
CA ILE A 101 -22.12 4.02 49.17
C ILE A 101 -21.30 5.25 49.58
N ASP A 102 -21.58 6.41 48.99
CA ASP A 102 -20.84 7.65 49.22
C ASP A 102 -21.71 8.64 50.02
N ASP A 103 -21.30 8.96 51.25
CA ASP A 103 -22.02 9.84 52.20
C ASP A 103 -23.54 9.57 52.29
N GLY A 104 -23.92 8.30 52.45
CA GLY A 104 -25.32 7.86 52.59
C GLY A 104 -26.10 7.80 51.28
N ARG A 105 -25.47 8.07 50.13
CA ARG A 105 -26.06 7.87 48.80
C ARG A 105 -25.54 6.60 48.16
N VAL A 106 -26.44 5.90 47.49
CA VAL A 106 -26.13 4.72 46.70
C VAL A 106 -26.02 5.14 45.24
N ASP A 107 -24.82 5.03 44.70
CA ASP A 107 -24.58 5.18 43.27
C ASP A 107 -24.14 3.84 42.66
N GLY A 108 -24.54 3.62 41.41
CA GLY A 108 -24.26 2.40 40.67
C GLY A 108 -23.77 2.65 39.24
N LYS A 109 -24.08 1.70 38.37
CA LYS A 109 -23.81 1.79 36.93
C LYS A 109 -24.47 3.03 36.34
N GLY A 110 -23.71 3.80 35.56
CA GLY A 110 -24.19 5.02 34.87
C GLY A 110 -24.03 6.33 35.64
N SER A 111 -23.52 6.31 36.88
CA SER A 111 -23.15 7.54 37.60
C SER A 111 -22.03 8.31 36.87
N LYS A 112 -21.90 9.61 37.16
CA LYS A 112 -20.83 10.45 36.59
C LYS A 112 -19.44 9.92 36.92
N SER A 113 -19.24 9.46 38.16
CA SER A 113 -17.98 8.86 38.62
C SER A 113 -17.68 7.53 37.92
N ALA A 114 -18.69 6.68 37.70
CA ALA A 114 -18.53 5.46 36.92
C ALA A 114 -18.05 5.77 35.49
N ARG A 115 -18.64 6.77 34.85
CA ARG A 115 -18.20 7.20 33.51
C ARG A 115 -16.75 7.70 33.50
N LYS A 116 -16.30 8.45 34.51
CA LYS A 116 -14.89 8.88 34.62
C LYS A 116 -13.93 7.68 34.69
N ILE A 117 -14.28 6.65 35.46
CA ILE A 117 -13.52 5.40 35.55
C ILE A 117 -13.52 4.66 34.20
N GLU A 118 -14.66 4.63 33.51
CA GLU A 118 -14.78 4.04 32.17
C GLU A 118 -13.87 4.73 31.14
N VAL A 119 -13.82 6.08 31.15
CA VAL A 119 -12.88 6.84 30.30
C VAL A 119 -11.44 6.47 30.60
N PHE A 120 -11.07 6.40 31.88
CA PHE A 120 -9.73 5.99 32.27
C PHE A 120 -9.39 4.58 31.73
N LEU A 121 -10.28 3.61 31.88
CA LEU A 121 -10.08 2.25 31.40
C LEU A 121 -9.93 2.18 29.88
N THR A 122 -10.84 2.83 29.15
CA THR A 122 -10.81 2.89 27.68
C THR A 122 -9.54 3.59 27.18
N PHE A 123 -9.12 4.68 27.85
CA PHE A 123 -7.88 5.39 27.49
C PHE A 123 -6.65 4.53 27.69
N ARG A 124 -6.58 3.87 28.84
CA ARG A 124 -5.47 2.99 29.16
C ARG A 124 -5.41 1.82 28.18
N LYS A 125 -6.54 1.23 27.82
CA LYS A 125 -6.62 0.17 26.80
C LYS A 125 -6.12 0.68 25.45
N LEU A 126 -6.64 1.83 25.00
CA LEU A 126 -6.21 2.48 23.75
C LEU A 126 -4.70 2.68 23.71
N LEU A 127 -4.11 3.30 24.74
CA LEU A 127 -2.65 3.51 24.79
C LEU A 127 -1.87 2.19 24.85
N THR A 128 -2.39 1.17 25.53
CA THR A 128 -1.76 -0.16 25.58
C THR A 128 -1.70 -0.82 24.21
N GLU A 129 -2.68 -0.56 23.35
CA GLU A 129 -2.68 -1.07 21.98
C GLU A 129 -1.84 -0.27 21.00
N LEU A 130 -1.67 1.01 21.29
CA LEU A 130 -0.78 1.89 20.53
C LEU A 130 0.68 1.72 20.93
N ALA A 131 0.98 1.26 22.15
CA ALA A 131 2.35 1.11 22.62
C ALA A 131 3.12 0.04 21.83
N ASP A 132 4.40 0.31 21.54
CA ASP A 132 5.28 -0.66 20.89
C ASP A 132 5.61 -1.81 21.84
N HIS A 133 5.77 -1.50 23.13
CA HIS A 133 5.87 -2.50 24.20
C HIS A 133 5.09 -2.08 25.44
N CYS A 134 4.59 -3.06 26.19
CA CYS A 134 3.88 -2.84 27.43
C CYS A 134 4.22 -3.93 28.47
N ASP A 135 4.15 -3.57 29.75
CA ASP A 135 4.40 -4.43 30.88
C ASP A 135 3.21 -4.39 31.86
N PRO A 136 2.61 -5.53 32.22
CA PRO A 136 2.82 -6.86 31.66
C PRO A 136 2.34 -6.98 30.19
N PRO A 137 2.93 -7.88 29.38
CA PRO A 137 2.68 -7.94 27.94
C PRO A 137 1.35 -8.62 27.56
N LYS A 138 0.76 -9.41 28.47
CA LYS A 138 -0.46 -10.21 28.23
C LYS A 138 -1.28 -10.34 29.52
N GLY A 139 -2.54 -10.74 29.37
CA GLY A 139 -3.48 -10.96 30.47
C GLY A 139 -4.37 -9.75 30.78
N VAL A 140 -5.18 -9.87 31.83
CA VAL A 140 -6.13 -8.81 32.25
C VAL A 140 -5.44 -7.52 32.68
N SER A 141 -4.21 -7.61 33.18
CA SER A 141 -3.41 -6.46 33.60
C SER A 141 -2.50 -5.92 32.49
N LYS A 142 -2.73 -6.27 31.21
CA LYS A 142 -1.84 -5.86 30.10
C LYS A 142 -1.57 -4.34 30.14
N GLY A 143 -0.30 -3.97 30.05
CA GLY A 143 0.16 -2.58 30.04
C GLY A 143 -0.19 -1.77 31.29
N ARG A 144 -0.43 -2.41 32.44
CA ARG A 144 -0.72 -1.74 33.71
C ARG A 144 0.47 -0.96 34.25
N ASP A 145 1.65 -1.57 34.19
CA ASP A 145 2.80 -1.10 34.94
C ASP A 145 3.62 -0.13 34.11
N LYS A 146 3.86 -0.44 32.82
CA LYS A 146 4.64 0.43 31.92
C LYS A 146 4.14 0.35 30.48
N LEU A 147 4.17 1.49 29.81
CA LEU A 147 3.99 1.64 28.36
C LEU A 147 5.25 2.26 27.76
N LEU A 148 5.65 1.75 26.60
CA LEU A 148 6.82 2.20 25.86
C LEU A 148 6.44 2.55 24.43
N PHE A 149 6.77 3.77 24.03
CA PHE A 149 6.53 4.30 22.69
C PHE A 149 7.86 4.75 22.06
N PHE A 150 8.08 4.34 20.82
CA PHE A 150 9.14 4.84 19.95
C PHE A 150 8.50 5.65 18.83
N ILE A 151 8.69 6.95 18.87
CA ILE A 151 8.04 7.86 17.92
C ILE A 151 9.12 8.57 17.12
N GLU A 152 9.14 8.29 15.82
CA GLU A 152 10.04 8.91 14.87
C GLU A 152 9.48 10.26 14.41
N LYS A 153 10.28 11.32 14.57
CA LYS A 153 9.97 12.65 14.03
C LYS A 153 11.24 13.26 13.45
N ASN A 154 11.21 13.61 12.16
CA ASN A 154 12.34 14.21 11.43
C ASN A 154 13.64 13.42 11.59
N GLU A 155 13.61 12.11 11.35
CA GLU A 155 14.78 11.20 11.42
C GLU A 155 15.36 11.01 12.84
N VAL A 156 14.72 11.56 13.87
CA VAL A 156 15.06 11.34 15.27
C VAL A 156 13.97 10.51 15.93
N VAL A 157 14.34 9.35 16.49
CA VAL A 157 13.44 8.52 17.29
C VAL A 157 13.46 9.01 18.73
N LYS A 158 12.30 9.46 19.23
CA LYS A 158 12.10 9.76 20.64
C LYS A 158 11.46 8.58 21.35
N LYS A 159 12.02 8.24 22.50
CA LYS A 159 11.50 7.21 23.40
C LYS A 159 10.64 7.89 24.47
N TYR A 160 9.42 7.42 24.67
CA TYR A 160 8.57 7.79 25.81
C TYR A 160 8.25 6.56 26.63
N GLN A 161 8.53 6.61 27.92
CA GLN A 161 8.27 5.51 28.85
C GLN A 161 7.51 6.04 30.06
N PHE A 162 6.33 5.49 30.37
CA PHE A 162 5.54 5.95 31.50
C PHE A 162 4.57 4.87 32.01
N SER A 163 4.06 5.06 33.22
CA SER A 163 3.03 4.19 33.83
C SER A 163 1.64 4.80 33.63
N PRO A 164 0.64 4.07 33.12
CA PRO A 164 -0.71 4.57 32.90
C PRO A 164 -1.54 4.55 34.19
N VAL A 165 -1.07 5.31 35.18
CA VAL A 165 -1.62 5.35 36.54
C VAL A 165 -1.98 6.79 36.89
N ILE A 166 -3.17 6.98 37.46
CA ILE A 166 -3.65 8.24 38.04
C ILE A 166 -4.20 7.96 39.45
N SER A 167 -4.30 8.99 40.29
CA SER A 167 -5.00 8.92 41.58
C SER A 167 -6.50 9.19 41.39
N TRP A 168 -7.33 8.77 42.35
CA TRP A 168 -8.76 9.08 42.29
C TRP A 168 -9.00 10.59 42.41
N GLU A 169 -8.22 11.28 43.24
CA GLU A 169 -8.32 12.73 43.45
C GLU A 169 -8.12 13.49 42.14
N ASP A 170 -7.17 13.06 41.30
CA ASP A 170 -6.94 13.69 40.00
C ASP A 170 -7.99 13.25 38.98
N LEU A 171 -8.34 11.96 38.92
CA LEU A 171 -9.37 11.47 38.00
C LEU A 171 -10.73 12.14 38.25
N SER A 172 -11.06 12.41 39.51
CA SER A 172 -12.31 13.08 39.88
C SER A 172 -12.43 14.50 39.32
N LYS A 173 -11.30 15.18 39.05
CA LYS A 173 -11.23 16.52 38.44
C LYS A 173 -11.47 16.53 36.94
N LEU A 174 -11.56 15.35 36.29
CA LEU A 174 -11.83 15.25 34.86
C LEU A 174 -13.12 16.00 34.53
N GLN A 175 -13.03 16.96 33.61
CA GLN A 175 -14.15 17.80 33.21
C GLN A 175 -15.28 16.96 32.65
N GLU A 176 -16.49 17.18 33.16
CA GLU A 176 -17.67 16.48 32.71
C GLU A 176 -18.15 17.05 31.38
N SER A 177 -17.71 16.44 30.28
CA SER A 177 -18.18 16.79 28.96
C SER A 177 -18.45 15.54 28.14
N GLU A 178 -19.67 15.43 27.61
CA GLU A 178 -20.07 14.40 26.63
C GLU A 178 -19.07 14.33 25.46
N SER A 179 -18.42 15.45 25.14
CA SER A 179 -17.40 15.53 24.10
C SER A 179 -16.13 14.71 24.40
N VAL A 180 -15.72 14.58 25.67
CA VAL A 180 -14.53 13.80 26.08
C VAL A 180 -14.82 12.31 25.97
N TYR A 181 -15.99 11.88 26.45
CA TYR A 181 -16.47 10.50 26.33
C TYR A 181 -16.58 10.08 24.86
N LYS A 182 -17.24 10.91 24.05
CA LYS A 182 -17.36 10.63 22.62
C LYS A 182 -16.00 10.64 21.91
N ALA A 183 -15.09 11.53 22.30
CA ALA A 183 -13.77 11.60 21.70
C ALA A 183 -12.97 10.33 21.93
N ILE A 184 -13.04 9.74 23.12
CA ILE A 184 -12.30 8.54 23.44
C ILE A 184 -12.87 7.30 22.75
N GLU A 185 -14.19 7.17 22.68
CA GLU A 185 -14.85 6.10 21.94
C GLU A 185 -14.53 6.15 20.45
N GLU A 186 -14.52 7.36 19.86
CA GLU A 186 -14.16 7.52 18.46
C GLU A 186 -12.70 7.15 18.18
N LEU A 187 -11.77 7.48 19.09
CA LEU A 187 -10.37 7.06 18.99
C LEU A 187 -10.21 5.54 19.10
N ASP A 188 -10.85 4.90 20.09
CA ASP A 188 -10.82 3.44 20.26
C ASP A 188 -11.42 2.72 19.04
N ARG A 189 -12.54 3.22 18.52
CA ARG A 189 -13.20 2.68 17.33
C ARG A 189 -12.34 2.84 16.09
N ALA A 190 -11.63 3.95 15.93
CA ALA A 190 -10.83 4.23 14.74
C ALA A 190 -9.70 3.21 14.52
N ILE A 191 -9.21 2.54 15.57
CA ILE A 191 -8.16 1.52 15.47
C ILE A 191 -8.69 0.07 15.52
N HIS A 192 -10.01 -0.10 15.58
CA HIS A 192 -10.73 -1.37 15.71
C HIS A 192 -11.83 -1.54 14.66
N LEU A 193 -11.61 -1.06 13.43
CA LEU A 193 -12.59 -1.24 12.36
C LEU A 193 -12.51 -2.65 11.74
N GLY A 194 -11.42 -3.39 11.97
CA GLY A 194 -11.24 -4.76 11.50
C GLY A 194 -10.90 -4.86 10.01
N ASP A 195 -10.45 -3.75 9.41
CA ASP A 195 -10.07 -3.68 8.00
C ASP A 195 -8.53 -3.73 7.82
N CYS A 196 -8.08 -3.74 6.57
CA CYS A 196 -6.66 -3.80 6.25
C CYS A 196 -5.88 -2.53 6.59
N GLN A 197 -6.53 -1.44 7.02
CA GLN A 197 -5.95 -0.13 7.34
C GLN A 197 -5.77 0.10 8.85
N ASP A 198 -6.16 -0.84 9.71
CA ASP A 198 -6.01 -0.69 11.17
C ASP A 198 -4.55 -0.45 11.58
N ILE A 199 -3.59 -1.08 10.89
CA ILE A 199 -2.15 -0.94 11.18
C ILE A 199 -1.70 0.51 10.91
N GLU A 200 -2.10 1.06 9.77
CA GLU A 200 -1.81 2.43 9.36
C GLU A 200 -2.46 3.42 10.32
N ARG A 201 -3.75 3.24 10.66
CA ARG A 201 -4.44 4.12 11.62
C ARG A 201 -3.77 4.10 13.00
N LYS A 202 -3.32 2.93 13.49
CA LYS A 202 -2.51 2.83 14.71
C LYS A 202 -1.18 3.58 14.60
N SER A 203 -0.53 3.55 13.44
CA SER A 203 0.71 4.31 13.21
C SER A 203 0.47 5.83 13.19
N VAL A 204 -0.59 6.29 12.52
CA VAL A 204 -0.99 7.71 12.47
C VAL A 204 -1.36 8.20 13.87
N MET A 205 -2.12 7.41 14.63
CA MET A 205 -2.51 7.75 15.99
C MET A 205 -1.33 7.81 16.96
N ARG A 206 -0.35 6.91 16.83
CA ARG A 206 0.93 7.01 17.56
C ARG A 206 1.68 8.30 17.26
N SER A 207 1.76 8.69 15.99
CA SER A 207 2.40 9.96 15.59
C SER A 207 1.70 11.17 16.23
N ALA A 208 0.36 11.18 16.21
CA ALA A 208 -0.43 12.23 16.84
C ALA A 208 -0.25 12.25 18.37
N PHE A 209 -0.18 11.08 19.01
CA PHE A 209 0.10 10.97 20.44
C PHE A 209 1.48 11.53 20.77
N GLY A 210 2.48 11.20 19.95
CA GLY A 210 3.82 11.74 20.10
C GLY A 210 3.86 13.25 20.02
N GLU A 211 3.12 13.85 19.07
CA GLU A 211 3.01 15.30 18.97
C GLU A 211 2.31 15.92 20.18
N LEU A 212 1.26 15.27 20.69
CA LEU A 212 0.56 15.74 21.89
C LEU A 212 1.50 15.86 23.09
N VAL A 213 2.34 14.83 23.31
CA VAL A 213 3.23 14.77 24.49
C VAL A 213 4.57 15.46 24.26
N LEU A 214 4.79 16.10 23.09
CA LEU A 214 5.96 16.92 22.85
C LEU A 214 5.97 18.13 23.79
N GLY A 215 6.86 18.09 24.79
CA GLY A 215 7.03 19.17 25.75
C GLY A 215 6.78 18.76 27.20
N CYS A 216 6.24 17.55 27.43
CA CYS A 216 6.22 16.94 28.75
C CYS A 216 7.66 16.65 29.20
N GLN A 217 8.12 17.37 30.23
CA GLN A 217 9.46 17.17 30.80
C GLN A 217 9.52 15.96 31.72
N GLU A 218 8.41 15.64 32.38
CA GLU A 218 8.32 14.53 33.34
C GLU A 218 7.53 13.36 32.74
N GLU A 219 8.17 12.18 32.67
CA GLU A 219 7.57 10.94 32.18
C GLU A 219 6.31 10.54 32.98
N SER A 220 6.32 10.75 34.30
CA SER A 220 5.20 10.49 35.19
C SER A 220 3.95 11.34 34.89
N SER A 221 4.13 12.50 34.27
CA SER A 221 3.03 13.43 33.96
C SER A 221 2.32 13.10 32.63
N ILE A 222 2.95 12.30 31.77
CA ILE A 222 2.49 12.05 30.39
C ILE A 222 1.07 11.49 30.35
N PHE A 223 0.79 10.45 31.16
CA PHE A 223 -0.52 9.81 31.14
C PHE A 223 -1.62 10.78 31.59
N ASN A 224 -1.41 11.48 32.71
CA ASN A 224 -2.36 12.46 33.22
C ASN A 224 -2.60 13.56 32.18
N PHE A 225 -1.53 14.17 31.68
CA PHE A 225 -1.62 15.22 30.66
C PHE A 225 -2.41 14.76 29.42
N ALA A 226 -2.12 13.56 28.91
CA ALA A 226 -2.80 13.03 27.74
C ALA A 226 -4.29 12.71 28.01
N LEU A 227 -4.63 12.19 29.20
CA LEU A 227 -6.01 11.92 29.61
C LEU A 227 -6.84 13.21 29.75
N PHE A 228 -6.27 14.27 30.30
CA PHE A 228 -6.95 15.58 30.37
C PHE A 228 -7.01 16.29 29.00
N SER A 229 -6.20 15.85 28.03
CA SER A 229 -6.09 16.45 26.69
C SER A 229 -6.68 15.57 25.59
N VAL A 230 -7.60 14.64 25.90
CA VAL A 230 -8.19 13.70 24.93
C VAL A 230 -8.85 14.40 23.74
N ALA A 231 -9.52 15.53 23.95
CA ALA A 231 -10.11 16.30 22.85
C ALA A 231 -9.04 16.83 21.88
N THR A 232 -7.93 17.35 22.42
CA THR A 232 -6.77 17.79 21.63
C THR A 232 -6.11 16.61 20.91
N PHE A 233 -6.00 15.46 21.60
CA PHE A 233 -5.46 14.24 21.00
C PHE A 233 -6.26 13.81 19.77
N LYS A 234 -7.60 13.83 19.89
CA LYS A 234 -8.49 13.53 18.76
C LYS A 234 -8.32 14.53 17.61
N SER A 235 -8.24 15.82 17.89
CA SER A 235 -7.98 16.83 16.85
C SER A 235 -6.67 16.54 16.12
N LYS A 236 -5.60 16.24 16.87
CA LYS A 236 -4.28 15.91 16.31
C LYS A 236 -4.29 14.64 15.48
N TYR A 237 -5.03 13.62 15.91
CA TYR A 237 -5.23 12.41 15.12
C TYR A 237 -5.94 12.71 13.80
N ASN A 238 -7.01 13.51 13.81
CA ASN A 238 -7.72 13.88 12.59
C ASN A 238 -6.83 14.67 11.62
N GLU A 239 -6.04 15.63 12.14
CA GLU A 239 -5.04 16.38 11.36
C GLU A 239 -4.01 15.44 10.72
N HIS A 240 -3.42 14.52 11.50
CA HIS A 240 -2.42 13.56 10.99
C HIS A 240 -3.02 12.59 9.98
N ASN A 241 -4.25 12.14 10.19
CA ASN A 241 -4.96 11.25 9.28
C ASN A 241 -5.29 11.94 7.95
N GLU A 242 -5.72 13.20 7.99
CA GLU A 242 -5.95 14.01 6.79
C GLU A 242 -4.64 14.26 6.03
N LEU A 243 -3.55 14.59 6.73
CA LEU A 243 -2.21 14.74 6.14
C LEU A 243 -1.72 13.44 5.52
N PHE A 244 -1.95 12.30 6.18
CA PHE A 244 -1.62 10.99 5.64
C PHE A 244 -2.39 10.70 4.33
N ALA A 245 -3.70 10.96 4.31
CA ALA A 245 -4.52 10.80 3.12
C ALA A 245 -4.07 11.73 1.97
N LYS A 246 -3.76 12.99 2.28
CA LYS A 246 -3.22 13.96 1.29
C LYS A 246 -1.88 13.51 0.72
N ARG A 247 -0.95 13.06 1.56
CA ARG A 247 0.35 12.54 1.10
C ARG A 247 0.19 11.34 0.17
N PHE A 248 -0.80 10.47 0.42
CA PHE A 248 -1.09 9.36 -0.49
C PHE A 248 -1.59 9.86 -1.86
N SER A 249 -2.49 10.85 -1.88
CA SER A 249 -2.95 11.53 -3.11
C SER A 249 -1.78 12.12 -3.89
N VAL A 250 -0.93 12.91 -3.21
CA VAL A 250 0.26 13.54 -3.79
C VAL A 250 1.23 12.51 -4.35
N ASN A 251 1.56 11.47 -3.58
CA ASN A 251 2.46 10.40 -4.03
C ASN A 251 1.92 9.67 -5.26
N LYS A 252 0.59 9.45 -5.33
CA LYS A 252 -0.04 8.86 -6.51
C LYS A 252 0.10 9.77 -7.73
N ILE A 253 -0.09 11.07 -7.57
CA ILE A 253 0.08 12.05 -8.66
C ILE A 253 1.55 12.12 -9.10
N LEU A 254 2.50 12.11 -8.17
CA LEU A 254 3.93 12.07 -8.49
C LEU A 254 4.33 10.79 -9.23
N GLN A 255 3.76 9.64 -8.85
CA GLN A 255 3.94 8.39 -9.60
C GLN A 255 3.37 8.48 -11.01
N GLU A 256 2.18 9.09 -11.19
CA GLU A 256 1.60 9.31 -12.50
C GLU A 256 2.49 10.22 -13.37
N ILE A 257 2.99 11.33 -12.81
CA ILE A 257 3.94 12.22 -13.49
C ILE A 257 5.19 11.45 -13.93
N SER A 258 5.76 10.63 -13.04
CA SER A 258 6.92 9.78 -13.36
C SER A 258 6.60 8.74 -14.43
N HIS A 259 5.38 8.21 -14.46
CA HIS A 259 4.93 7.29 -15.49
C HIS A 259 4.84 7.98 -16.85
N GLN A 260 4.25 9.18 -16.91
CA GLN A 260 4.18 9.99 -18.12
C GLN A 260 5.56 10.35 -18.67
N ASP A 261 6.52 10.69 -17.80
CA ASP A 261 7.91 10.95 -18.18
C ASP A 261 8.54 9.77 -18.94
N LEU A 262 8.43 8.57 -18.36
CA LEU A 262 8.94 7.34 -18.97
C LEU A 262 8.24 7.03 -20.30
N LEU A 263 6.91 7.16 -20.35
CA LEU A 263 6.12 6.92 -21.56
C LEU A 263 6.51 7.87 -22.70
N TYR A 264 6.56 9.18 -22.46
CA TYR A 264 6.91 10.15 -23.49
C TYR A 264 8.36 10.03 -23.92
N THR A 265 9.29 9.83 -22.98
CA THR A 265 10.70 9.58 -23.30
C THR A 265 10.86 8.35 -24.20
N SER A 266 10.16 7.25 -23.89
CA SER A 266 10.17 6.04 -24.71
C SER A 266 9.62 6.31 -26.12
N LYS A 267 8.46 6.97 -26.23
CA LYS A 267 7.86 7.32 -27.53
C LYS A 267 8.76 8.21 -28.37
N ILE A 268 9.38 9.22 -27.76
CA ILE A 268 10.31 10.12 -28.45
C ILE A 268 11.50 9.32 -28.99
N ASN A 269 12.13 8.50 -28.15
CA ASN A 269 13.28 7.70 -28.55
C ASN A 269 12.94 6.68 -29.65
N GLU A 270 11.77 6.03 -29.58
CA GLU A 270 11.31 5.10 -30.60
C GLU A 270 11.12 5.79 -31.96
N ILE A 271 10.47 6.96 -31.97
CA ILE A 271 10.25 7.73 -33.20
C ILE A 271 11.58 8.26 -33.76
N VAL A 272 12.48 8.75 -32.90
CA VAL A 272 13.82 9.21 -33.33
C VAL A 272 14.62 8.05 -33.94
N SER A 273 14.69 6.91 -33.26
CA SER A 273 15.41 5.73 -33.73
C SER A 273 14.84 5.19 -35.04
N SER A 274 13.51 5.11 -35.15
CA SER A 274 12.81 4.71 -36.38
C SER A 274 13.08 5.67 -37.54
N GLY A 275 13.03 6.99 -37.26
CA GLY A 275 13.31 8.03 -38.23
C GLY A 275 14.75 8.00 -38.74
N GLN A 276 15.72 7.88 -37.84
CA GLN A 276 17.16 7.76 -38.16
C GLN A 276 17.44 6.51 -38.99
N THR A 277 16.93 5.35 -38.56
CA THR A 277 17.14 4.07 -39.26
C THR A 277 16.60 4.15 -40.68
N LYS A 278 15.38 4.65 -40.88
CA LYS A 278 14.78 4.79 -42.22
C LYS A 278 15.53 5.80 -43.08
N ALA A 279 15.94 6.93 -42.50
CA ALA A 279 16.64 7.98 -43.23
C ALA A 279 18.06 7.58 -43.67
N LEU A 280 18.73 6.68 -42.96
CA LEU A 280 20.06 6.16 -43.33
C LEU A 280 19.98 4.92 -44.23
N THR A 281 19.06 4.00 -43.95
CA THR A 281 18.98 2.71 -44.65
C THR A 281 18.54 2.89 -46.10
N ILE A 282 17.60 3.81 -46.38
CA ILE A 282 17.08 4.01 -47.74
C ILE A 282 18.19 4.53 -48.68
N PRO A 283 18.90 5.63 -48.38
CA PRO A 283 20.02 6.07 -49.22
C PRO A 283 21.15 5.02 -49.32
N ALA A 284 21.49 4.35 -48.22
CA ALA A 284 22.55 3.32 -48.24
C ALA A 284 22.22 2.14 -49.17
N ALA A 285 20.97 1.67 -49.15
CA ALA A 285 20.51 0.63 -50.08
C ALA A 285 20.62 1.09 -51.54
N PHE A 286 20.29 2.36 -51.82
CA PHE A 286 20.42 2.92 -53.17
C PHE A 286 21.87 3.05 -53.63
N VAL A 287 22.78 3.50 -52.76
CA VAL A 287 24.22 3.54 -53.06
C VAL A 287 24.74 2.13 -53.36
N ALA A 288 24.33 1.13 -52.60
CA ALA A 288 24.74 -0.26 -52.83
C ALA A 288 24.24 -0.79 -54.19
N VAL A 289 22.97 -0.53 -54.55
CA VAL A 289 22.41 -0.91 -55.85
C VAL A 289 23.15 -0.18 -57.00
N SER A 290 23.43 1.12 -56.82
CA SER A 290 24.12 1.93 -57.84
C SER A 290 25.57 1.47 -58.06
N ALA A 291 26.25 0.98 -57.02
CA ALA A 291 27.59 0.42 -57.15
C ALA A 291 27.62 -0.95 -57.85
N LEU A 292 26.51 -1.70 -57.83
CA LEU A 292 26.40 -3.02 -58.47
C LEU A 292 25.97 -2.93 -59.94
N MET A 293 25.19 -1.92 -60.31
CA MET A 293 24.75 -1.75 -61.70
C MET A 293 25.88 -1.13 -62.53
N LYS A 294 26.35 -1.86 -63.55
CA LYS A 294 27.19 -1.25 -64.60
C LYS A 294 26.34 -0.28 -65.41
N ILE A 295 26.82 0.95 -65.55
CA ILE A 295 26.16 1.99 -66.34
C ILE A 295 26.78 1.92 -67.73
N ASP A 296 26.16 1.15 -68.62
CA ASP A 296 26.65 0.96 -70.00
C ASP A 296 26.00 1.98 -70.97
N SER A 297 24.94 2.69 -70.54
CA SER A 297 24.21 3.68 -71.34
C SER A 297 23.77 4.90 -70.54
N ILE A 298 23.69 6.06 -71.21
CA ILE A 298 23.15 7.32 -70.64
C ILE A 298 21.72 7.10 -70.10
N LEU A 299 20.94 6.24 -70.75
CA LEU A 299 19.57 5.93 -70.35
C LEU A 299 19.51 5.25 -68.97
N ASP A 300 20.49 4.39 -68.66
CA ASP A 300 20.61 3.70 -67.37
C ASP A 300 21.00 4.68 -66.27
N GLY A 301 21.89 5.62 -66.57
CA GLY A 301 22.26 6.71 -65.66
C GLY A 301 21.07 7.62 -65.31
N VAL A 302 20.24 7.97 -66.28
CA VAL A 302 19.01 8.77 -66.05
C VAL A 302 18.01 7.99 -65.19
N ALA A 303 17.82 6.69 -65.43
CA ALA A 303 16.93 5.85 -64.64
C ALA A 303 17.36 5.77 -63.16
N ILE A 304 18.66 5.67 -62.89
CA ILE A 304 19.22 5.66 -61.52
C ILE A 304 18.97 6.99 -60.82
N ILE A 305 19.23 8.13 -61.48
CA ILE A 305 18.98 9.46 -60.91
C ILE A 305 17.49 9.63 -60.56
N LEU A 306 16.60 9.16 -61.43
CA LEU A 306 15.15 9.28 -61.25
C LEU A 306 14.66 8.40 -60.09
N GLY A 307 15.19 7.18 -59.96
CA GLY A 307 14.94 6.30 -58.81
C GLY A 307 15.45 6.90 -57.50
N LEU A 308 16.67 7.45 -57.48
CA LEU A 308 17.26 8.11 -56.33
C LEU A 308 16.42 9.32 -55.89
N ALA A 309 15.98 10.14 -56.86
CA ALA A 309 15.12 11.29 -56.60
C ALA A 309 13.77 10.87 -55.96
N LEU A 310 13.14 9.81 -56.47
CA LEU A 310 11.87 9.32 -55.94
C LEU A 310 12.01 8.78 -54.50
N SER A 311 13.06 8.03 -54.23
CA SER A 311 13.31 7.48 -52.88
C SER A 311 13.66 8.55 -51.87
N ILE A 312 14.40 9.58 -52.27
CA ILE A 312 14.64 10.75 -51.42
C ILE A 312 13.33 11.51 -51.17
N ALA A 313 12.47 11.67 -52.18
CA ALA A 313 11.16 12.29 -51.98
C ALA A 313 10.32 11.54 -50.93
N ILE A 314 10.36 10.20 -50.92
CA ILE A 314 9.71 9.37 -49.90
C ILE A 314 10.33 9.63 -48.52
N VAL A 315 11.66 9.64 -48.40
CA VAL A 315 12.36 9.91 -47.13
C VAL A 315 12.02 11.29 -46.59
N LEU A 316 12.08 12.33 -47.42
CA LEU A 316 11.75 13.70 -47.04
C LEU A 316 10.29 13.82 -46.56
N LYS A 317 9.36 13.13 -47.26
CA LYS A 317 7.96 13.07 -46.83
C LYS A 317 7.82 12.35 -45.49
N SER A 318 8.48 11.21 -45.29
CA SER A 318 8.48 10.48 -44.01
C SER A 318 9.03 11.33 -42.87
N LEU A 319 10.12 12.05 -43.09
CA LEU A 319 10.73 12.94 -42.10
C LEU A 319 9.80 14.11 -41.73
N SER A 320 9.07 14.64 -42.72
CA SER A 320 8.06 15.68 -42.48
C SER A 320 6.89 15.20 -41.62
N VAL A 321 6.48 13.93 -41.78
CA VAL A 321 5.45 13.30 -40.95
C VAL A 321 5.95 13.16 -39.52
N HIS A 322 7.16 12.64 -39.31
CA HIS A 322 7.76 12.53 -37.97
C HIS A 322 7.88 13.89 -37.27
N ARG A 323 8.24 14.95 -38.01
CA ARG A 323 8.28 16.32 -37.46
C ARG A 323 6.91 16.78 -36.97
N LYS A 324 5.84 16.52 -37.73
CA LYS A 324 4.46 16.82 -37.30
C LYS A 324 4.08 16.01 -36.06
N THR A 325 4.48 14.75 -35.99
CA THR A 325 4.27 13.91 -34.79
C THR A 325 4.94 14.51 -33.55
N PHE A 326 6.18 15.01 -33.66
CA PHE A 326 6.84 15.67 -32.52
C PHE A 326 6.20 16.99 -32.11
N ILE A 327 5.64 17.75 -33.06
CA ILE A 327 4.85 18.95 -32.72
C ILE A 327 3.63 18.54 -31.90
N HIS A 328 2.89 17.52 -32.37
CA HIS A 328 1.72 17.02 -31.68
C HIS A 328 2.04 16.43 -30.29
N ILE A 329 3.15 15.69 -30.16
CA ILE A 329 3.62 15.20 -28.85
C ILE A 329 3.92 16.36 -27.91
N GLY A 330 4.56 17.44 -28.39
CA GLY A 330 4.82 18.63 -27.58
C GLY A 330 3.54 19.31 -27.09
N GLU A 331 2.55 19.46 -27.97
CA GLU A 331 1.22 20.00 -27.62
C GLU A 331 0.50 19.09 -26.60
N GLN A 332 0.57 17.77 -26.78
CA GLN A 332 -0.01 16.79 -25.87
C GLN A 332 0.65 16.84 -24.49
N ILE A 333 1.98 16.89 -24.41
CA ILE A 333 2.72 17.07 -23.15
C ILE A 333 2.25 18.35 -22.45
N GLN A 334 2.15 19.46 -23.19
CA GLN A 334 1.71 20.72 -22.61
C GLN A 334 0.27 20.64 -22.08
N SER A 335 -0.64 19.98 -22.82
CA SER A 335 -2.04 19.81 -22.44
C SER A 335 -2.21 18.91 -21.21
N GLU A 336 -1.58 17.73 -21.21
CA GLU A 336 -1.66 16.77 -20.09
C GLU A 336 -1.10 17.37 -18.80
N PHE A 337 0.05 18.05 -18.89
CA PHE A 337 0.69 18.62 -17.70
C PHE A 337 -0.03 19.88 -17.17
N LYS A 338 -0.82 20.57 -17.99
CA LYS A 338 -1.63 21.72 -17.56
C LYS A 338 -2.66 21.33 -16.49
N ARG A 339 -3.12 20.08 -16.48
CA ARG A 339 -4.06 19.59 -15.46
C ARG A 339 -3.46 19.61 -14.05
N TYR A 340 -2.13 19.51 -13.92
CA TYR A 340 -1.43 19.58 -12.64
C TYR A 340 -1.26 21.02 -12.11
N ASP A 341 -1.38 22.04 -12.97
CA ASP A 341 -1.26 23.45 -12.57
C ASP A 341 -2.44 23.88 -11.68
N ASN A 342 -3.62 23.30 -11.92
CA ASN A 342 -4.87 23.63 -11.23
C ASN A 342 -5.09 22.82 -9.93
N LEU A 343 -4.23 21.85 -9.63
CA LEU A 343 -4.32 21.12 -8.37
C LEU A 343 -3.86 22.06 -7.24
N SER A 344 -4.75 22.26 -6.26
CA SER A 344 -4.51 23.03 -5.04
C SER A 344 -3.63 22.26 -4.04
N GLU A 345 -3.41 20.97 -4.28
CA GLU A 345 -2.61 20.09 -3.44
C GLU A 345 -1.11 20.22 -3.77
N GLU A 346 -0.42 20.89 -2.84
CA GLU A 346 1.02 20.94 -2.60
C GLU A 346 1.92 21.50 -3.73
N ALA A 347 2.73 22.51 -3.37
CA ALA A 347 3.74 23.12 -4.24
C ALA A 347 4.74 22.09 -4.81
N GLU A 348 4.88 20.93 -4.17
CA GLU A 348 5.71 19.82 -4.62
C GLU A 348 5.23 19.21 -5.94
N VAL A 349 3.93 18.94 -6.09
CA VAL A 349 3.34 18.39 -7.34
C VAL A 349 3.58 19.35 -8.50
N ARG A 350 3.35 20.66 -8.27
CA ARG A 350 3.57 21.69 -9.31
C ARG A 350 5.04 21.77 -9.72
N ARG A 351 5.97 21.77 -8.77
CA ARG A 351 7.41 21.79 -9.07
C ARG A 351 7.84 20.54 -9.84
N ALA A 352 7.41 19.36 -9.41
CA ALA A 352 7.74 18.09 -10.07
C ALA A 352 7.18 18.05 -11.50
N SER A 353 5.89 18.38 -11.66
CA SER A 353 5.21 18.50 -12.96
C SER A 353 5.94 19.44 -13.91
N GLN A 354 6.25 20.67 -13.45
CA GLN A 354 6.91 21.68 -14.28
C GLN A 354 8.33 21.23 -14.68
N LYS A 355 9.09 20.63 -13.77
CA LYS A 355 10.42 20.09 -14.06
C LYS A 355 10.39 19.01 -15.14
N VAL A 356 9.46 18.05 -15.04
CA VAL A 356 9.30 16.98 -16.02
C VAL A 356 8.83 17.52 -17.37
N LYS A 357 7.83 18.42 -17.37
CA LYS A 357 7.35 19.10 -18.57
C LYS A 357 8.46 19.81 -19.33
N GLU A 358 9.28 20.60 -18.63
CA GLU A 358 10.41 21.31 -19.24
C GLU A 358 11.47 20.35 -19.80
N ALA A 359 11.77 19.26 -19.09
CA ALA A 359 12.69 18.23 -19.56
C ALA A 359 12.17 17.55 -20.84
N LEU A 360 10.92 17.10 -20.85
CA LEU A 360 10.29 16.47 -22.01
C LEU A 360 10.21 17.42 -23.21
N MET A 361 9.88 18.70 -22.99
CA MET A 361 9.87 19.70 -24.06
C MET A 361 11.26 19.92 -24.66
N LYS A 362 12.32 19.89 -23.84
CA LYS A 362 13.70 19.91 -24.35
C LYS A 362 14.03 18.67 -25.18
N LEU A 363 13.57 17.47 -24.79
CA LEU A 363 13.74 16.25 -25.59
C LEU A 363 13.00 16.35 -26.93
N VAL A 364 11.75 16.84 -26.93
CA VAL A 364 10.97 17.06 -28.17
C VAL A 364 11.69 18.03 -29.11
N GLU A 365 12.20 19.15 -28.57
CA GLU A 365 12.94 20.13 -29.37
C GLU A 365 14.26 19.58 -29.90
N GLY A 366 14.98 18.81 -29.09
CA GLY A 366 16.17 18.07 -29.51
C GLY A 366 15.88 17.07 -30.63
N ALA A 367 14.78 16.32 -30.53
CA ALA A 367 14.33 15.39 -31.56
C ALA A 367 13.99 16.09 -32.88
N LYS A 368 13.29 17.23 -32.83
CA LYS A 368 13.00 18.07 -34.01
C LYS A 368 14.30 18.53 -34.69
N LYS A 369 15.26 19.05 -33.92
CA LYS A 369 16.57 19.45 -34.43
C LYS A 369 17.34 18.28 -35.06
N SER A 370 17.29 17.09 -34.45
CA SER A 370 17.90 15.90 -35.03
C SER A 370 17.27 15.51 -36.37
N LEU A 371 15.94 15.64 -36.53
CA LEU A 371 15.29 15.43 -37.83
C LEU A 371 15.73 16.46 -38.87
N ASP A 372 15.84 17.73 -38.49
CA ASP A 372 16.30 18.78 -39.41
C ASP A 372 17.76 18.54 -39.85
N PHE A 373 18.62 18.06 -38.95
CA PHE A 373 19.98 17.63 -39.29
C PHE A 373 19.98 16.45 -40.28
N ILE A 374 19.15 15.43 -40.04
CA ILE A 374 19.01 14.28 -40.95
C ILE A 374 18.55 14.74 -42.34
N LYS A 375 17.61 15.69 -42.41
CA LYS A 375 17.16 16.27 -43.69
C LYS A 375 18.33 16.87 -44.47
N TYR A 376 19.19 17.62 -43.79
CA TYR A 376 20.37 18.23 -44.38
C TYR A 376 21.36 17.17 -44.88
N VAL A 377 21.64 16.14 -44.06
CA VAL A 377 22.51 15.03 -44.46
C VAL A 377 21.98 14.31 -45.70
N VAL A 378 20.69 13.98 -45.75
CA VAL A 378 20.07 13.34 -46.92
C VAL A 378 20.22 14.22 -48.17
N PHE A 379 20.04 15.53 -48.05
CA PHE A 379 20.23 16.46 -49.16
C PHE A 379 21.71 16.53 -49.62
N CYS A 380 22.66 16.56 -48.70
CA CYS A 380 24.09 16.51 -49.04
C CYS A 380 24.46 15.19 -49.73
N THR A 381 23.92 14.05 -49.26
CA THR A 381 24.16 12.75 -49.91
C THR A 381 23.58 12.70 -51.32
N MET A 382 22.44 13.36 -51.57
CA MET A 382 21.88 13.50 -52.92
C MET A 382 22.86 14.23 -53.84
N LEU A 383 23.39 15.35 -53.36
CA LEU A 383 24.28 16.20 -54.16
C LEU A 383 25.59 15.47 -54.48
N ALA A 384 26.14 14.74 -53.51
CA ALA A 384 27.30 13.89 -53.71
C ALA A 384 27.04 12.74 -54.71
N ALA A 385 25.89 12.06 -54.60
CA ALA A 385 25.53 10.97 -55.51
C ALA A 385 25.29 11.48 -56.95
N ALA A 386 24.63 12.63 -57.11
CA ALA A 386 24.43 13.25 -58.42
C ALA A 386 25.77 13.64 -59.07
N VAL A 387 26.69 14.23 -58.30
CA VAL A 387 28.04 14.54 -58.79
C VAL A 387 28.79 13.27 -59.21
N TYR A 388 28.71 12.19 -58.42
CA TYR A 388 29.35 10.91 -58.76
C TYR A 388 28.85 10.36 -60.11
N VAL A 389 27.53 10.28 -60.30
CA VAL A 389 26.94 9.78 -61.56
C VAL A 389 27.35 10.65 -62.76
N VAL A 390 27.41 11.98 -62.60
CA VAL A 390 27.84 12.90 -63.67
C VAL A 390 29.33 12.71 -64.02
N VAL A 391 30.19 12.51 -63.01
CA VAL A 391 31.62 12.24 -63.23
C VAL A 391 31.84 10.91 -63.95
N ASP A 392 31.10 9.87 -63.58
CA ASP A 392 31.18 8.55 -64.20
C ASP A 392 30.72 8.57 -65.67
N LEU A 393 29.62 9.28 -65.96
CA LEU A 393 29.11 9.51 -67.32
C LEU A 393 30.07 10.33 -68.19
N THR A 394 30.78 11.32 -67.63
CA THR A 394 31.75 12.14 -68.38
C THR A 394 33.07 11.42 -68.62
N CYS A 395 33.51 10.54 -67.71
CA CYS A 395 34.66 9.67 -67.92
C CYS A 395 34.41 8.60 -68.99
N THR A 396 33.24 7.99 -69.01
CA THR A 396 32.86 6.98 -70.02
C THR A 396 32.68 7.59 -71.41
N ALA A 397 32.10 8.79 -71.51
CA ALA A 397 32.00 9.52 -72.79
C ALA A 397 33.36 9.89 -73.39
N HIS A 398 34.41 10.03 -72.56
CA HIS A 398 35.75 10.41 -73.05
C HIS A 398 36.58 9.21 -73.56
N LEU A 399 36.14 7.97 -73.30
CA LEU A 399 36.80 6.73 -73.72
C LEU A 399 36.28 6.17 -75.07
N ASP A 400 35.22 6.74 -75.64
CA ASP A 400 34.54 6.20 -76.83
C ASP A 400 35.04 6.78 -78.18
N ASP A 401 36.04 7.67 -78.17
CA ASP A 401 36.60 8.33 -79.37
C ASP A 401 37.80 7.61 -80.02
N GLY A 402 37.93 6.27 -79.87
CA GLY A 402 39.16 5.57 -80.24
C GLY A 402 39.07 4.11 -80.74
N GLN A 403 38.57 3.93 -81.97
CA GLN A 403 38.89 2.85 -82.94
C GLN A 403 38.17 1.47 -82.88
N PRO A 404 38.13 0.70 -84.01
CA PRO A 404 36.92 0.07 -84.53
C PRO A 404 36.91 -1.47 -84.51
N ALA A 405 35.82 -2.03 -85.05
CA ALA A 405 35.34 -3.40 -84.99
C ALA A 405 36.24 -4.55 -85.56
N GLN A 406 36.28 -5.66 -84.79
CA GLN A 406 36.11 -7.10 -85.14
C GLN A 406 37.21 -7.83 -85.97
N PRO A 407 37.48 -9.17 -85.80
CA PRO A 407 36.44 -10.22 -85.89
C PRO A 407 36.57 -11.53 -85.06
N ILE A 408 35.39 -12.17 -84.93
CA ILE A 408 35.01 -13.60 -84.80
C ILE A 408 36.14 -14.65 -84.83
N LYS A 409 36.13 -15.58 -83.85
CA LYS A 409 36.50 -17.00 -84.03
C LYS A 409 35.74 -17.93 -83.06
N ASN A 410 35.03 -18.91 -83.64
CA ASN A 410 34.45 -20.10 -83.00
C ASN A 410 35.56 -21.09 -82.61
N GLU A 411 35.39 -21.85 -81.52
CA GLU A 411 35.26 -23.34 -81.53
C GLU A 411 35.42 -23.99 -80.15
N SER A 412 34.52 -24.96 -79.91
CA SER A 412 34.69 -26.22 -79.19
C SER A 412 34.83 -26.27 -77.66
N THR A 413 33.72 -26.70 -77.03
CA THR A 413 33.69 -27.62 -75.88
C THR A 413 34.38 -28.95 -76.22
N PRO A 414 34.85 -29.77 -75.25
CA PRO A 414 33.92 -30.79 -74.73
C PRO A 414 34.06 -31.17 -73.24
N SER A 415 32.91 -31.61 -72.70
CA SER A 415 32.69 -32.75 -71.79
C SER A 415 33.47 -32.83 -70.47
N ALA A 416 32.81 -32.71 -69.32
CA ALA A 416 32.05 -33.76 -68.59
C ALA A 416 32.72 -33.86 -67.20
N SER A 417 32.07 -34.10 -66.07
CA SER A 417 30.96 -35.00 -65.78
C SER A 417 30.50 -34.78 -64.33
N LYS A 418 29.21 -35.12 -64.06
CA LYS A 418 28.71 -35.86 -62.87
C LYS A 418 28.81 -35.15 -61.50
N ILE A 419 27.83 -35.14 -60.59
CA ILE A 419 26.64 -35.94 -60.30
C ILE A 419 25.78 -35.11 -59.35
N GLU A 420 24.47 -35.06 -59.58
CA GLU A 420 23.45 -34.81 -58.54
C GLU A 420 23.05 -36.18 -57.95
N PRO A 421 22.61 -36.27 -56.69
CA PRO A 421 21.16 -36.25 -56.53
C PRO A 421 20.64 -35.52 -55.27
N ALA A 422 19.48 -34.90 -55.44
CA ALA A 422 18.54 -34.47 -54.40
C ALA A 422 17.84 -35.68 -53.69
N PRO A 423 16.69 -35.49 -53.02
CA PRO A 423 16.43 -35.02 -51.65
C PRO A 423 15.85 -36.18 -50.77
N PRO A 424 15.22 -35.89 -49.61
CA PRO A 424 13.84 -36.39 -49.53
C PRO A 424 12.80 -35.40 -48.97
N LYS A 425 11.59 -35.67 -49.44
CA LYS A 425 10.31 -35.02 -49.18
C LYS A 425 9.69 -35.43 -47.83
N SER A 426 8.99 -34.46 -47.25
CA SER A 426 7.69 -34.45 -46.56
C SER A 426 7.11 -35.69 -45.84
N LYS A 427 6.49 -35.38 -44.69
CA LYS A 427 5.16 -35.77 -44.12
C LYS A 427 5.32 -35.87 -42.59
N SER A 428 4.40 -35.44 -41.73
CA SER A 428 2.96 -35.25 -41.87
C SER A 428 2.43 -34.16 -40.93
N GLU A 429 1.44 -33.44 -41.43
CA GLU A 429 0.44 -32.72 -40.65
C GLU A 429 -0.27 -33.64 -39.66
N ARG A 430 -0.61 -33.10 -38.48
CA ARG A 430 -1.80 -33.52 -37.74
C ARG A 430 -2.54 -32.26 -37.31
N SER A 431 -3.47 -31.86 -38.16
CA SER A 431 -4.52 -30.89 -37.88
C SER A 431 -5.42 -31.42 -36.76
N LEU A 432 -5.61 -30.64 -35.70
CA LEU A 432 -6.83 -30.70 -34.89
C LEU A 432 -7.67 -29.47 -35.23
N ASN A 433 -8.72 -29.71 -36.01
CA ASN A 433 -9.83 -28.78 -36.17
C ASN A 433 -10.63 -28.77 -34.86
N VAL A 434 -10.66 -27.63 -34.17
CA VAL A 434 -11.75 -27.26 -33.24
C VAL A 434 -12.09 -25.80 -33.52
N THR A 435 -13.31 -25.57 -34.02
CA THR A 435 -13.95 -24.27 -34.16
C THR A 435 -13.96 -23.50 -32.83
N PRO A 436 -13.63 -22.20 -32.78
CA PRO A 436 -13.69 -21.45 -31.53
C PRO A 436 -15.12 -20.96 -31.28
N SER A 437 -15.88 -21.74 -30.52
CA SER A 437 -16.97 -21.20 -29.70
C SER A 437 -16.39 -20.84 -28.33
N ASP A 438 -16.40 -19.55 -28.02
CA ASP A 438 -16.05 -18.94 -26.73
C ASP A 438 -14.53 -18.88 -26.35
N PRO A 439 -13.89 -17.68 -26.42
CA PRO A 439 -12.53 -17.45 -25.92
C PRO A 439 -12.32 -17.81 -24.44
N ASN A 440 -13.39 -17.81 -23.63
CA ASN A 440 -13.30 -18.14 -22.21
C ASN A 440 -13.12 -19.64 -21.95
N ALA A 441 -13.55 -20.50 -22.88
CA ALA A 441 -13.36 -21.95 -22.76
C ALA A 441 -11.89 -22.36 -22.95
N VAL A 442 -11.16 -21.66 -23.84
CA VAL A 442 -9.73 -21.90 -24.12
C VAL A 442 -8.85 -21.50 -22.93
N ILE A 443 -9.21 -20.43 -22.22
CA ILE A 443 -8.50 -19.99 -21.01
C ILE A 443 -8.73 -20.99 -19.85
N LYS A 444 -9.92 -21.57 -19.75
CA LYS A 444 -10.28 -22.57 -18.73
C LYS A 444 -9.52 -23.89 -18.91
N ASP A 445 -9.28 -24.30 -20.16
CA ASP A 445 -8.57 -25.54 -20.50
C ASP A 445 -7.04 -25.40 -20.40
N LEU A 446 -6.50 -24.18 -20.60
CA LEU A 446 -5.07 -23.87 -20.41
C LEU A 446 -4.65 -23.62 -18.95
N LEU A 447 -5.58 -23.24 -18.07
CA LEU A 447 -5.32 -22.88 -16.66
C LEU A 447 -5.89 -23.91 -15.67
N GLY A 448 -5.75 -25.20 -15.96
CA GLY A 448 -6.16 -26.25 -15.03
C GLY A 448 -5.43 -26.13 -13.69
N LYS A 449 -6.17 -26.05 -12.56
CA LYS A 449 -5.78 -26.25 -11.14
C LYS A 449 -4.41 -25.73 -10.62
N GLU A 450 -3.65 -24.98 -11.39
CA GLU A 450 -2.34 -24.48 -11.01
C GLU A 450 -2.49 -23.13 -10.30
N SER A 451 -1.91 -23.03 -9.10
CA SER A 451 -1.92 -21.79 -8.33
C SER A 451 -0.84 -20.84 -8.84
N TYR A 452 -1.25 -19.68 -9.36
CA TYR A 452 -0.34 -18.64 -9.81
C TYR A 452 -0.19 -17.54 -8.75
N ARG A 453 1.00 -16.96 -8.66
CA ARG A 453 1.32 -15.83 -7.79
C ARG A 453 2.10 -14.77 -8.56
N VAL A 454 1.96 -13.52 -8.13
CA VAL A 454 2.69 -12.38 -8.68
C VAL A 454 3.54 -11.72 -7.61
N SER A 455 4.76 -11.31 -7.98
CA SER A 455 5.68 -10.58 -7.10
C SER A 455 5.17 -9.16 -6.79
N THR A 456 5.18 -8.78 -5.52
CA THR A 456 4.85 -7.41 -5.07
C THR A 456 6.08 -6.54 -4.82
N ALA A 457 7.24 -7.18 -4.59
CA ALA A 457 8.52 -6.50 -4.38
C ALA A 457 9.20 -6.17 -5.72
N THR A 458 9.91 -5.05 -5.76
CA THR A 458 10.66 -4.56 -6.94
C THR A 458 11.90 -5.40 -7.27
N ASN A 459 12.38 -6.21 -6.31
CA ASN A 459 13.55 -7.07 -6.48
C ASN A 459 13.41 -8.35 -5.65
N LEU A 460 12.44 -9.20 -6.01
CA LEU A 460 12.20 -10.45 -5.31
C LEU A 460 13.30 -11.48 -5.66
N ARG A 461 14.00 -11.97 -4.64
CA ARG A 461 15.08 -12.96 -4.80
C ARG A 461 14.50 -14.37 -4.83
N VAL A 462 14.76 -15.10 -5.92
CA VAL A 462 14.52 -16.54 -6.02
C VAL A 462 15.76 -17.24 -5.53
N ARG A 463 15.63 -18.16 -4.58
CA ARG A 463 16.75 -18.82 -3.92
C ARG A 463 16.77 -20.33 -4.15
N GLU A 464 17.91 -20.95 -3.95
CA GLU A 464 18.04 -22.40 -4.12
C GLU A 464 17.30 -23.19 -3.01
N ARG A 465 17.25 -22.67 -1.78
CA ARG A 465 16.59 -23.32 -0.62
C ARG A 465 15.65 -22.36 0.10
N SER A 466 14.78 -22.90 0.97
CA SER A 466 13.86 -22.13 1.83
C SER A 466 14.57 -21.46 3.02
N SER A 467 15.62 -20.68 2.75
CA SER A 467 16.41 -19.94 3.74
C SER A 467 16.92 -18.62 3.18
N PHE A 468 17.14 -17.63 4.06
CA PHE A 468 17.76 -16.36 3.68
C PHE A 468 19.26 -16.48 3.37
N ASP A 469 19.90 -17.57 3.83
CA ASP A 469 21.34 -17.80 3.68
C ASP A 469 21.70 -18.60 2.42
N SER A 470 20.72 -19.11 1.66
CA SER A 470 20.99 -19.88 0.45
C SER A 470 21.21 -18.99 -0.78
N ASP A 471 21.96 -19.49 -1.76
CA ASP A 471 22.30 -18.78 -2.99
C ASP A 471 21.09 -18.26 -3.76
N ILE A 472 21.27 -17.10 -4.39
CA ILE A 472 20.25 -16.42 -5.19
C ILE A 472 20.38 -16.89 -6.64
N LEU A 473 19.31 -17.52 -7.14
CA LEU A 473 19.22 -18.01 -8.51
C LEU A 473 18.76 -16.93 -9.49
N ALA A 474 17.84 -16.04 -9.07
CA ALA A 474 17.30 -14.98 -9.91
C ALA A 474 16.76 -13.79 -9.11
N HIS A 475 16.65 -12.64 -9.79
CA HIS A 475 16.05 -11.41 -9.29
C HIS A 475 14.83 -11.06 -10.13
N LEU A 476 13.65 -11.14 -9.52
CA LEU A 476 12.38 -10.88 -10.19
C LEU A 476 11.92 -9.44 -9.97
N PRO A 477 11.50 -8.74 -11.04
CA PRO A 477 10.88 -7.42 -10.90
C PRO A 477 9.51 -7.54 -10.25
N LYS A 478 8.94 -6.42 -9.80
CA LYS A 478 7.53 -6.34 -9.36
C LYS A 478 6.61 -6.68 -10.54
N GLY A 479 5.57 -7.48 -10.29
CA GLY A 479 4.63 -7.92 -11.32
C GLY A 479 5.04 -9.20 -12.06
N ALA A 480 6.16 -9.84 -11.71
CA ALA A 480 6.59 -11.09 -12.31
C ALA A 480 5.63 -12.23 -11.94
N LEU A 481 5.15 -12.95 -12.96
CA LEU A 481 4.27 -14.10 -12.81
C LEU A 481 5.09 -15.35 -12.46
N MET A 482 4.63 -16.09 -11.45
CA MET A 482 5.26 -17.31 -10.97
C MET A 482 4.21 -18.38 -10.80
N ARG A 483 4.56 -19.61 -11.17
CA ARG A 483 3.73 -20.78 -10.90
C ARG A 483 4.16 -21.42 -9.58
N VAL A 484 3.22 -21.68 -8.68
CA VAL A 484 3.52 -22.37 -7.42
C VAL A 484 3.71 -23.86 -7.70
N ALA A 485 4.93 -24.36 -7.51
CA ALA A 485 5.28 -25.77 -7.69
C ALA A 485 5.03 -26.57 -6.39
N ASN A 486 5.27 -25.95 -5.23
CA ASN A 486 4.98 -26.54 -3.92
C ASN A 486 4.69 -25.44 -2.90
N ASP A 487 3.65 -25.64 -2.09
CA ASP A 487 3.27 -24.76 -0.98
C ASP A 487 3.25 -25.57 0.33
N PRO A 488 4.35 -25.58 1.09
CA PRO A 488 4.41 -26.30 2.37
C PRO A 488 3.66 -25.59 3.52
N GLY A 489 2.90 -24.52 3.26
CA GLY A 489 2.16 -23.76 4.27
C GLY A 489 3.03 -22.84 5.15
N GLN A 490 4.33 -22.73 4.87
CA GLN A 490 5.29 -21.91 5.63
C GLN A 490 5.58 -20.56 4.95
N LEU A 491 6.52 -19.78 5.51
CA LEU A 491 6.95 -18.47 4.99
C LEU A 491 7.58 -18.53 3.58
N TRP A 492 7.97 -19.72 3.11
CA TRP A 492 8.61 -19.93 1.81
C TRP A 492 7.71 -20.69 0.85
N LEU A 493 7.78 -20.32 -0.42
CA LEU A 493 7.06 -20.95 -1.52
C LEU A 493 8.04 -21.44 -2.57
N GLN A 494 7.85 -22.66 -3.05
CA GLN A 494 8.62 -23.16 -4.19
C GLN A 494 7.88 -22.78 -5.48
N VAL A 495 8.58 -22.08 -6.36
CA VAL A 495 8.00 -21.53 -7.59
C VAL A 495 8.80 -21.91 -8.82
N ASP A 496 8.10 -22.13 -9.92
CA ASP A 496 8.65 -22.19 -11.27
C ASP A 496 8.47 -20.81 -11.91
N VAL A 497 9.57 -20.21 -12.38
CA VAL A 497 9.56 -18.89 -13.00
C VAL A 497 10.32 -18.91 -14.33
N ALA A 498 9.83 -18.14 -15.30
CA ALA A 498 10.55 -17.90 -16.55
C ALA A 498 11.35 -16.58 -16.40
N PHE A 499 12.67 -16.66 -16.44
CA PHE A 499 13.55 -15.50 -16.35
C PHE A 499 14.64 -15.58 -17.42
N LYS A 500 14.80 -14.54 -18.23
CA LYS A 500 15.78 -14.48 -19.34
C LYS A 500 15.74 -15.73 -20.26
N ASN A 501 14.54 -16.15 -20.67
CA ASN A 501 14.30 -17.36 -21.47
C ASN A 501 14.74 -18.70 -20.84
N GLN A 502 15.02 -18.75 -19.54
CA GLN A 502 15.28 -19.99 -18.80
C GLN A 502 14.18 -20.24 -17.77
N LYS A 503 13.79 -21.51 -17.61
CA LYS A 503 12.89 -21.93 -16.53
C LYS A 503 13.73 -22.22 -15.29
N ILE A 504 13.49 -21.46 -14.23
CA ILE A 504 14.20 -21.57 -12.96
C ILE A 504 13.20 -22.02 -11.91
N ARG A 505 13.56 -23.07 -11.16
CA ARG A 505 12.82 -23.53 -9.99
C ARG A 505 13.57 -23.10 -8.74
N GLY A 506 12.90 -22.41 -7.83
CA GLY A 506 13.51 -21.98 -6.58
C GLY A 506 12.49 -21.54 -5.54
N TRP A 507 12.98 -20.95 -4.46
CA TRP A 507 12.21 -20.56 -3.31
C TRP A 507 12.09 -19.05 -3.21
N VAL A 508 10.88 -18.57 -2.94
CA VAL A 508 10.58 -17.15 -2.73
C VAL A 508 9.86 -16.95 -1.40
N TYR A 509 10.05 -15.78 -0.81
CA TYR A 509 9.40 -15.44 0.46
C TYR A 509 7.94 -15.03 0.23
N ARG A 510 7.00 -15.70 0.93
CA ARG A 510 5.55 -15.58 0.71
C ARG A 510 5.06 -14.15 0.80
N ASN A 511 5.57 -13.36 1.76
CA ASN A 511 5.09 -12.00 2.04
C ASN A 511 5.35 -11.01 0.89
N HIS A 512 6.18 -11.38 -0.09
CA HIS A 512 6.46 -10.57 -1.27
C HIS A 512 5.72 -11.06 -2.52
N THR A 513 4.66 -11.84 -2.33
CA THR A 513 3.90 -12.46 -3.42
C THR A 513 2.39 -12.46 -3.09
N VAL A 514 1.55 -12.22 -4.09
CA VAL A 514 0.08 -12.24 -3.97
C VAL A 514 -0.49 -13.32 -4.86
N VAL A 515 -1.50 -14.05 -4.36
CA VAL A 515 -2.24 -15.06 -5.14
C VAL A 515 -2.99 -14.37 -6.26
N LEU A 516 -2.81 -14.87 -7.48
CA LEU A 516 -3.57 -14.40 -8.62
C LEU A 516 -4.81 -15.28 -8.76
N ASP A 517 -5.92 -14.78 -8.22
CA ASP A 517 -7.19 -15.49 -8.23
C ASP A 517 -7.99 -15.07 -9.47
N PHE A 518 -7.95 -15.91 -10.51
CA PHE A 518 -8.58 -15.61 -11.80
C PHE A 518 -10.12 -15.56 -11.73
N VAL A 519 -10.73 -15.98 -10.62
CA VAL A 519 -12.19 -15.99 -10.43
C VAL A 519 -12.81 -14.58 -10.36
N ARG A 520 -12.01 -13.52 -10.10
CA ARG A 520 -12.54 -12.14 -9.95
C ARG A 520 -12.66 -11.32 -11.23
N PHE A 521 -12.11 -11.77 -12.37
CA PHE A 521 -12.18 -10.99 -13.62
C PHE A 521 -13.49 -11.16 -14.41
N GLU A 522 -14.34 -12.13 -14.06
CA GLU A 522 -15.65 -12.35 -14.72
C GLU A 522 -16.72 -11.27 -14.42
N LYS A 523 -16.48 -10.32 -13.50
CA LYS A 523 -17.49 -9.34 -13.04
C LYS A 523 -17.16 -7.87 -13.32
N LEU A 524 -16.31 -7.57 -14.28
CA LEU A 524 -16.12 -6.18 -14.74
C LEU A 524 -16.96 -5.95 -16.01
N PRO A 525 -17.98 -5.08 -15.99
CA PRO A 525 -18.65 -4.68 -17.21
C PRO A 525 -17.65 -3.95 -18.11
N LEU A 526 -17.51 -4.43 -19.34
CA LEU A 526 -16.84 -3.71 -20.42
C LEU A 526 -17.65 -2.45 -20.69
N HIS A 527 -17.10 -1.29 -20.34
CA HIS A 527 -17.54 0.03 -20.78
C HIS A 527 -16.54 0.61 -21.77
#